data_AF-A0A5C8B0K2-F1
#
_entry.id   AF-A0A5C8B0K2-F1
#
_cell.length_a   1.000
_cell.length_b   1.000
_cell.length_c   1.000
_cell.angle_alpha   90.00
_cell.angle_beta   90.00
_cell.angle_gamma   90.00
#
_symmetry.space_group_name_H-M   'P 1'
#
loop_
_entity.id
_entity.type
_entity.pdbx_description
1 polymer ?
#
loop_
_entity_poly.entity_id
_entity_poly.type
_entity_poly.pdbx_seq_one_letter_code
_entity_poly.pdbx_strand_id
1 'polypeptide(L)' 'MTKRINENQIVKILDEAKAGGMTIEELCRKHSISTATYYNWKDKYAGMTLADIKRLK' A
#
# COMPACT_ATOMS: atom_id res chain seq x y z
N MET A 1 -2.07 -20.71 -3.39
CA MET A 1 -2.54 -19.75 -4.43
C MET A 1 -2.13 -18.35 -4.01
N THR A 2 -1.02 -17.80 -4.51
CA THR A 2 -0.49 -16.50 -4.09
C THR A 2 -1.38 -15.38 -4.64
N LYS A 3 -2.09 -14.69 -3.73
CA LYS A 3 -2.96 -13.56 -4.06
C LYS A 3 -2.07 -12.41 -4.56
N ARG A 4 -2.07 -12.16 -5.87
CA ARG A 4 -1.31 -11.05 -6.48
C ARG A 4 -2.00 -9.74 -6.10
N ILE A 5 -1.36 -8.96 -5.22
CA ILE A 5 -1.80 -7.61 -4.91
C ILE A 5 -1.37 -6.73 -6.11
N ASN A 6 -2.34 -6.08 -6.76
CA ASN A 6 -2.07 -5.16 -7.86
C ASN A 6 -1.48 -3.85 -7.34
N GLU A 7 -0.75 -3.12 -8.18
CA GLU A 7 -0.14 -1.83 -7.81
C GLU A 7 -1.18 -0.82 -7.31
N ASN A 8 -2.35 -0.77 -7.93
CA ASN A 8 -3.47 0.07 -7.47
C ASN A 8 -3.96 -0.30 -6.06
N GLN A 9 -3.87 -1.59 -5.67
CA GLN A 9 -4.19 -2.02 -4.30
C GLN A 9 -3.10 -1.64 -3.32
N ILE A 10 -1.82 -1.80 -3.68
CA ILE A 10 -0.68 -1.36 -2.86
C ILE A 10 -0.82 0.11 -2.47
N VAL A 11 -1.19 0.93 -3.46
CA VAL A 11 -1.17 2.39 -3.27
C VAL A 11 -2.42 2.85 -2.52
N LYS A 12 -3.56 2.18 -2.71
CA LYS A 12 -4.73 2.38 -1.83
C LYS A 12 -4.39 2.05 -0.37
N ILE A 13 -3.65 0.98 -0.13
CA ILE A 13 -3.20 0.59 1.21
C ILE A 13 -2.26 1.67 1.79
N LEU A 14 -1.30 2.18 1.00
CA LEU A 14 -0.41 3.28 1.43
C LEU A 14 -1.16 4.59 1.72
N ASP A 15 -2.20 4.90 0.95
CA ASP A 15 -3.04 6.08 1.15
C ASP A 15 -3.92 5.94 2.40
N GLU A 16 -4.54 4.77 2.60
CA GLU A 16 -5.33 4.44 3.79
C GLU A 16 -4.48 4.49 5.06
N ALA A 17 -3.20 4.08 4.97
CA ALA A 17 -2.20 4.25 6.03
C ALA A 17 -1.84 5.72 6.29
N LYS A 18 -1.72 6.54 5.24
CA LYS A 18 -1.36 7.97 5.32
C LYS A 18 -2.52 8.85 5.82
N ALA A 19 -3.76 8.47 5.51
CA ALA A 19 -4.98 9.14 5.98
C ALA A 19 -5.12 9.13 7.51
N GLY A 20 -4.28 8.36 8.22
CA GLY A 20 -4.13 8.44 9.68
C GLY A 20 -5.24 7.74 10.46
N GLY A 21 -6.12 6.99 9.78
CA GLY A 21 -7.25 6.30 10.41
C GLY A 21 -6.93 4.93 11.01
N MET A 22 -5.82 4.29 10.61
CA MET A 22 -5.44 2.93 11.04
C MET A 22 -3.92 2.80 11.18
N THR A 23 -3.48 2.05 12.19
CA THR A 23 -2.07 1.67 12.35
C THR A 23 -1.64 0.69 11.26
N ILE A 24 -0.36 0.70 10.87
CA ILE A 24 0.18 -0.21 9.85
C ILE A 24 -0.11 -1.69 10.18
N GLU A 25 -0.10 -2.05 11.46
CA GLU A 25 -0.42 -3.41 11.93
C GLU A 25 -1.87 -3.83 11.66
N GLU A 26 -2.82 -2.92 11.86
CA GLU A 26 -4.25 -3.17 11.60
C GLU A 26 -4.51 -3.30 10.11
N LEU A 27 -3.91 -2.41 9.33
CA LEU A 27 -3.93 -2.45 7.88
C LEU A 27 -3.33 -3.76 7.34
N CYS A 28 -2.20 -4.19 7.91
CA CYS A 28 -1.58 -5.47 7.60
C CYS A 28 -2.51 -6.66 7.83
N ARG A 29 -3.18 -6.69 8.99
CA ARG A 29 -4.16 -7.73 9.31
C ARG A 29 -5.35 -7.71 8.35
N LYS A 30 -5.91 -6.53 8.07
CA LYS A 30 -7.07 -6.33 7.18
C LYS A 30 -6.78 -6.77 5.74
N HIS A 31 -5.61 -6.44 5.23
CA HIS A 31 -5.20 -6.78 3.86
C HIS A 31 -4.46 -8.13 3.76
N SER A 32 -4.25 -8.82 4.89
CA SER A 32 -3.44 -10.04 4.99
C SER A 32 -2.05 -9.87 4.37
N ILE A 33 -1.40 -8.74 4.69
CA ILE A 33 -0.04 -8.42 4.27
C ILE A 33 0.85 -8.31 5.51
N SER A 34 2.15 -8.51 5.35
CA SER A 34 3.12 -8.32 6.43
C SER A 34 3.61 -6.87 6.46
N THR A 35 3.99 -6.40 7.64
CA THR A 35 4.53 -5.04 7.84
C THR A 35 5.80 -4.84 7.00
N ALA A 36 6.62 -5.89 6.88
CA ALA A 36 7.77 -5.92 5.97
C ALA A 36 7.38 -5.62 4.51
N THR A 37 6.29 -6.21 4.01
CA THR A 37 5.77 -5.96 2.66
C THR A 37 5.32 -4.51 2.51
N TYR A 38 4.65 -3.96 3.53
CA TYR A 38 4.26 -2.56 3.55
C TYR A 38 5.47 -1.62 3.47
N TYR A 39 6.54 -1.86 4.23
CA TYR A 39 7.75 -1.05 4.15
C TYR A 39 8.47 -1.18 2.79
N ASN A 40 8.50 -2.37 2.20
CA ASN A 40 9.03 -2.57 0.84
C ASN A 40 8.22 -1.77 -0.20
N TRP A 41 6.90 -1.74 -0.07
CA TRP A 41 6.05 -0.90 -0.91
C TRP A 41 6.24 0.57 -0.62
N LYS A 42 6.35 0.96 0.65
CA LYS A 42 6.64 2.33 1.04
C LYS A 42 7.95 2.81 0.42
N ASP A 43 8.99 1.98 0.36
CA ASP A 43 10.27 2.32 -0.27
C ASP A 43 10.14 2.41 -1.82
N LYS A 44 9.55 1.37 -2.43
CA LYS A 44 9.35 1.30 -3.88
C LYS A 44 8.44 2.38 -4.43
N TYR A 45 7.41 2.77 -3.66
CA TYR A 45 6.43 3.79 -4.00
C TYR A 45 6.60 5.06 -3.15
N ALA A 46 7.75 5.25 -2.48
CA ALA A 46 8.01 6.37 -1.55
C ALA A 46 7.79 7.74 -2.20
N GLY A 47 8.05 7.84 -3.50
CA GLY A 47 7.82 9.03 -4.31
C GLY A 47 6.58 8.97 -5.20
N MET A 48 5.89 7.82 -5.28
CA MET A 48 4.70 7.64 -6.09
C MET A 48 3.44 7.71 -5.22
N THR A 49 2.78 8.86 -5.26
CA THR A 49 1.44 9.02 -4.67
C THR A 49 0.40 8.40 -5.61
N LEU A 50 -0.80 8.03 -5.13
CA LEU A 50 -1.94 7.61 -5.98
C LEU A 50 -2.12 8.47 -7.23
N ALA A 51 -1.86 9.78 -7.12
CA ALA A 51 -1.93 10.75 -8.20
C ALA A 51 -0.89 10.51 -9.32
N ASP A 52 0.30 10.01 -8.98
CA ASP A 52 1.39 9.73 -9.93
C ASP A 52 1.10 8.44 -10.71
N ILE A 53 0.59 7.42 -10.03
CA ILE A 53 0.23 6.13 -10.64
C ILE A 53 -1.03 6.25 -11.50
N LYS A 54 -1.98 7.12 -11.12
CA LYS A 54 -3.16 7.41 -11.94
C LYS A 54 -2.81 8.20 -13.21
N ARG A 55 -1.69 8.93 -13.21
CA ARG A 55 -1.16 9.68 -14.37
C ARG A 55 -0.30 8.84 -15.33
N LEU A 56 0.14 7.66 -14.90
CA LEU A 56 0.87 6.69 -15.74
C LEU A 56 -0.04 5.85 -16.65
N LYS A 57 -1.36 6.12 -16.67
CA LYS A 57 -2.34 5.42 -17.51
C LYS A 57 -2.72 6.23 -18.75
#